data_AF-A0A2T5C2U2-F1
#
_entry.id   AF-A0A2T5C2U2-F1
#
_cell.length_a   1.000
_cell.length_b   1.000
_cell.length_c   1.000
_cell.angle_alpha   90.00
_cell.angle_beta   90.00
_cell.angle_gamma   90.00
#
_symmetry.space_group_name_H-M   'P 1'
#
loop_
_entity.id
_entity.type
_entity.pdbx_description
1 polymer ?
#
loop_
_entity_poly.entity_id
_entity_poly.type
_entity_poly.pdbx_seq_one_letter_code
_entity_poly.pdbx_strand_id
1 'polypeptide(L)'
;MTPEDKEILRLKKALPNESILKILDRYKKEYGFNDYYGALDSLLYRLGMSFGHEPIDDLNTNRQLGFIPYIIYSQENYLNEPGGRQNLQADISPFKKLEDSKAYSTKEVIYRLRQISNLEEILFKASS
;
A
#
# COMPACT_ATOMS: atom_id res chain seq x y z
N MET A 1 -7.64 -15.26 -0.27
CA MET A 1 -6.47 -14.52 -0.80
C MET A 1 -6.98 -13.25 -1.42
N THR A 2 -6.57 -12.11 -0.88
CA THR A 2 -7.05 -10.78 -1.29
C THR A 2 -6.41 -10.36 -2.63
N PRO A 3 -6.95 -9.36 -3.34
CA PRO A 3 -6.26 -8.77 -4.50
C PRO A 3 -4.84 -8.29 -4.17
N GLU A 4 -4.65 -7.74 -2.98
CA GLU A 4 -3.37 -7.27 -2.46
C GLU A 4 -2.36 -8.42 -2.27
N ASP A 5 -2.80 -9.56 -1.69
CA ASP A 5 -1.99 -10.78 -1.59
C ASP A 5 -1.53 -11.27 -2.98
N LYS A 6 -2.47 -11.32 -3.93
CA LYS A 6 -2.19 -11.79 -5.30
C LYS A 6 -1.14 -10.90 -5.95
N GLU A 7 -1.26 -9.59 -5.77
CA GLU A 7 -0.32 -8.63 -6.33
C GLU A 7 1.07 -8.74 -5.69
N ILE A 8 1.16 -8.89 -4.37
CA ILE A 8 2.44 -9.08 -3.68
C ILE A 8 3.12 -10.38 -4.12
N LEU A 9 2.37 -11.48 -4.25
CA LEU A 9 2.90 -12.73 -4.77
C LEU A 9 3.36 -12.61 -6.23
N ARG A 10 2.64 -11.83 -7.05
CA ARG A 10 3.05 -11.52 -8.44
C ARG A 10 4.35 -10.71 -8.46
N LEU A 11 4.47 -9.67 -7.61
CA LEU A 11 5.68 -8.85 -7.48
C LEU A 11 6.86 -9.69 -7.00
N LYS A 12 6.68 -10.60 -6.03
CA LYS A 12 7.74 -11.51 -5.56
C LYS A 12 8.25 -12.43 -6.66
N LYS A 13 7.39 -12.91 -7.55
CA LYS A 13 7.80 -13.69 -8.72
C LYS A 13 8.57 -12.85 -9.73
N ALA A 14 8.12 -11.62 -9.97
CA ALA A 14 8.75 -10.72 -10.94
C ALA A 14 10.06 -10.10 -10.43
N LEU A 15 10.19 -9.89 -9.12
CA LEU A 15 11.28 -9.18 -8.45
C LEU A 15 11.79 -9.98 -7.23
N PRO A 16 12.35 -11.18 -7.41
CA PRO A 16 12.65 -12.11 -6.30
C PRO A 16 13.71 -11.61 -5.32
N ASN A 17 14.54 -10.63 -5.72
CA ASN A 17 15.63 -10.10 -4.91
C ASN A 17 15.31 -8.74 -4.26
N GLU A 18 14.10 -8.22 -4.45
CA GLU A 18 13.71 -6.91 -3.93
C GLU A 18 13.67 -6.92 -2.39
N SER A 19 14.42 -6.01 -1.77
CA SER A 19 14.58 -5.93 -0.31
C SER A 19 13.26 -5.66 0.40
N ILE A 20 12.42 -4.76 -0.14
CA ILE A 20 11.12 -4.43 0.47
C ILE A 20 10.21 -5.65 0.59
N LEU A 21 10.22 -6.55 -0.40
CA LEU A 21 9.39 -7.76 -0.36
C LEU A 21 9.90 -8.77 0.68
N LYS A 22 11.22 -8.84 0.88
CA LYS A 22 11.84 -9.67 1.95
C LYS A 22 11.53 -9.09 3.35
N ILE A 23 11.58 -7.77 3.49
CA ILE A 23 11.20 -7.07 4.72
C ILE A 23 9.73 -7.34 5.05
N LEU A 24 8.84 -7.25 4.06
CA LEU A 24 7.42 -7.54 4.26
C LEU A 24 7.17 -9.02 4.62
N ASP A 25 7.88 -9.97 4.02
CA ASP A 25 7.82 -11.38 4.41
C ASP A 25 8.22 -11.59 5.87
N ARG A 26 9.33 -10.97 6.29
CA ARG A 26 9.81 -10.99 7.66
C ARG A 26 8.79 -10.38 8.60
N TYR A 27 8.27 -9.20 8.26
CA TYR A 27 7.25 -8.50 9.05
C TYR A 27 5.97 -9.35 9.22
N LYS A 28 5.44 -9.91 8.14
CA LYS A 28 4.28 -10.81 8.16
C LYS A 28 4.51 -11.98 9.12
N LYS A 29 5.70 -12.59 9.08
CA LYS A 29 6.05 -13.75 9.92
C LYS A 29 6.24 -13.37 11.39
N GLU A 30 7.01 -12.33 11.69
CA GLU A 30 7.35 -11.93 13.06
C GLU A 30 6.15 -11.42 13.84
N TYR A 31 5.23 -10.70 13.18
CA TYR A 31 4.02 -10.15 13.80
C TYR A 31 2.78 -11.04 13.63
N GLY A 32 2.92 -12.25 13.07
CA GLY A 32 1.85 -13.25 13.05
C GLY A 32 0.67 -12.95 12.12
N PHE A 33 0.89 -12.20 11.04
CA PHE A 33 -0.18 -11.87 10.08
C PHE A 33 -0.52 -13.06 9.17
N ASN A 34 -1.81 -13.34 9.01
CA ASN A 34 -2.31 -14.42 8.17
C ASN A 34 -2.12 -14.14 6.66
N ASP A 35 -2.29 -12.88 6.26
CA ASP A 35 -2.21 -12.41 4.88
C ASP A 35 -1.25 -11.21 4.73
N TYR A 36 -0.91 -10.86 3.50
CA TYR A 36 -0.02 -9.74 3.22
C TYR A 36 -0.72 -8.40 3.34
N TYR A 37 -2.03 -8.34 3.09
CA TYR A 37 -2.79 -7.10 3.25
C TYR A 37 -2.70 -6.57 4.69
N GLY A 38 -3.00 -7.39 5.68
CA GLY A 38 -2.92 -7.02 7.09
C GLY A 38 -1.48 -6.70 7.53
N ALA A 39 -0.49 -7.42 7.00
CA ALA A 39 0.91 -7.11 7.25
C ALA A 39 1.31 -5.74 6.67
N LEU A 40 0.90 -5.44 5.44
CA LEU A 40 1.21 -4.18 4.77
C LEU A 40 0.49 -2.99 5.41
N ASP A 41 -0.79 -3.14 5.74
CA ASP A 41 -1.59 -2.12 6.43
C ASP A 41 -1.00 -1.78 7.80
N SER A 42 -0.67 -2.79 8.61
CA SER A 42 -0.01 -2.59 9.90
C SER A 42 1.36 -1.93 9.78
N LEU A 43 2.17 -2.36 8.79
CA LEU A 43 3.47 -1.76 8.52
C LEU A 43 3.32 -0.29 8.16
N LEU A 44 2.40 0.06 7.27
CA LEU A 44 2.16 1.45 6.87
C LEU A 44 1.69 2.31 8.04
N TYR A 45 0.79 1.78 8.88
CA TYR A 45 0.33 2.50 10.06
C TYR A 45 1.49 2.91 10.97
N ARG A 46 2.46 2.01 11.19
CA ARG A 46 3.69 2.32 11.95
C ARG A 46 4.54 3.41 11.30
N LEU A 47 4.43 3.58 9.99
CA LEU A 47 5.17 4.58 9.22
C LEU A 47 4.38 5.89 9.02
N GLY A 48 3.23 6.04 9.68
CA GLY A 48 2.38 7.22 9.51
C GLY A 48 1.68 7.27 8.16
N MET A 49 1.37 6.11 7.58
CA MET A 49 0.70 5.99 6.29
C MET A 49 -0.53 5.07 6.38
N SER A 50 -1.51 5.30 5.52
CA SER A 50 -2.56 4.33 5.21
C SER A 50 -2.98 4.49 3.76
N PHE A 51 -3.63 3.49 3.17
CA PHE A 51 -4.04 3.53 1.77
C PHE A 51 -5.45 2.97 1.60
N GLY A 52 -6.11 3.36 0.53
CA GLY A 52 -7.48 2.97 0.30
C GLY A 52 -7.98 3.29 -1.10
N HIS A 53 -9.29 3.15 -1.26
CA HIS A 53 -9.97 3.29 -2.54
C HIS A 53 -11.24 4.10 -2.32
N GLU A 54 -11.40 5.17 -3.09
CA GLU A 54 -12.62 5.97 -3.08
C GLU A 54 -13.50 5.58 -4.27
N PRO A 55 -14.77 5.20 -4.04
CA PRO A 55 -15.72 5.05 -5.13
C PRO A 55 -16.02 6.42 -5.74
N ILE A 56 -16.03 6.49 -7.07
CA ILE A 56 -16.44 7.68 -7.81
C ILE A 56 -17.78 7.37 -8.43
N ASP A 57 -18.77 8.18 -8.09
CA ASP A 57 -20.13 8.07 -8.58
C ASP A 57 -20.47 9.25 -9.49
N ASP A 58 -21.22 9.00 -10.55
CA ASP A 58 -21.90 10.03 -11.33
C ASP A 58 -23.16 10.45 -10.56
N LEU A 59 -23.14 11.65 -9.99
CA LEU A 59 -24.23 12.18 -9.18
C LEU A 59 -25.54 12.37 -9.97
N ASN A 60 -25.48 12.51 -11.31
CA ASN A 60 -26.68 12.69 -12.13
C ASN A 60 -27.38 11.36 -12.41
N THR A 61 -26.60 10.29 -12.57
CA THR A 61 -27.14 8.95 -12.91
C THR A 61 -27.13 7.99 -11.71
N ASN A 62 -26.61 8.42 -10.58
CA ASN A 62 -26.38 7.63 -9.36
C ASN A 62 -25.63 6.32 -9.66
N ARG A 63 -24.72 6.36 -10.65
CA ARG A 63 -23.97 5.20 -11.13
C ARG A 63 -22.51 5.32 -10.71
N GLN A 64 -21.97 4.24 -10.15
CA GLN A 64 -20.54 4.13 -9.89
C GLN A 64 -19.75 4.10 -11.22
N LEU A 65 -18.88 5.10 -11.40
CA LEU A 65 -17.94 5.23 -12.51
C LEU A 65 -16.67 4.40 -12.30
N GLY A 66 -16.25 4.21 -11.04
CA GLY A 66 -15.13 3.35 -10.68
C GLY A 66 -14.52 3.69 -9.34
N PHE A 67 -13.21 3.45 -9.20
CA PHE A 67 -12.46 3.57 -7.95
C PHE A 67 -11.15 4.33 -8.15
N ILE A 68 -10.85 5.25 -7.25
CA ILE A 68 -9.58 5.99 -7.22
C ILE A 68 -8.75 5.52 -6.02
N PRO A 69 -7.54 4.96 -6.24
CA PRO A 69 -6.65 4.61 -5.17
C PRO A 69 -6.02 5.88 -4.56
N TYR A 70 -5.91 5.90 -3.24
CA TYR A 70 -5.31 7.00 -2.49
C TYR A 70 -4.39 6.48 -1.39
N ILE A 71 -3.53 7.37 -0.92
CA ILE A 71 -2.70 7.22 0.27
C ILE A 71 -2.94 8.41 1.20
N ILE A 72 -2.87 8.19 2.50
CA ILE A 72 -2.97 9.21 3.52
C ILE A 72 -1.66 9.23 4.29
N TYR A 73 -1.11 10.42 4.46
CA TYR A 73 0.10 10.67 5.22
C TYR A 73 -0.24 11.37 6.54
N SER A 74 0.34 10.93 7.64
CA SER A 74 0.43 11.73 8.86
C SER A 74 1.44 12.87 8.65
N GLN A 75 1.40 13.89 9.52
CA GLN A 75 2.36 15.01 9.44
C GLN A 75 3.81 14.58 9.67
N GLU A 76 4.03 13.48 10.39
CA GLU A 76 5.35 12.96 10.78
C GLU A 76 5.67 11.63 10.08
N ASN A 77 5.20 11.44 8.85
CA ASN A 77 5.42 10.21 8.10
C ASN A 77 6.90 10.07 7.67
N TYR A 78 7.36 8.83 7.51
CA TYR A 78 8.76 8.52 7.21
C TYR A 78 9.22 8.90 5.78
N LEU A 79 8.32 9.31 4.91
CA LEU A 79 8.64 9.82 3.58
C LEU A 79 8.76 11.35 3.53
N ASN A 80 8.50 12.04 4.64
CA ASN A 80 8.43 13.52 4.71
C ASN A 80 7.44 14.12 3.70
N GLU A 81 6.41 13.36 3.31
CA GLU A 81 5.35 13.84 2.42
C GLU A 81 4.44 14.81 3.18
N PRO A 82 3.83 15.81 2.52
CA PRO A 82 2.82 16.66 3.15
C PRO A 82 1.68 15.81 3.71
N GLY A 83 1.33 16.06 4.97
CA GLY A 83 0.24 15.37 5.64
C GLY A 83 -1.10 15.58 4.93
N GLY A 84 -1.92 14.53 4.89
CA GLY A 84 -3.21 14.53 4.22
C GLY A 84 -3.34 13.44 3.17
N ARG A 85 -4.46 13.48 2.45
CA ARG A 85 -4.81 12.49 1.43
C ARG A 85 -4.26 12.89 0.06
N GLN A 86 -3.60 11.95 -0.60
CA GLN A 86 -3.09 12.10 -1.96
C GLN A 86 -3.61 10.97 -2.85
N ASN A 87 -3.98 11.29 -4.09
CA ASN A 87 -4.31 10.26 -5.07
C ASN A 87 -3.03 9.55 -5.52
N LEU A 88 -3.07 8.23 -5.64
CA LEU A 88 -1.93 7.44 -6.11
C LEU A 88 -1.78 7.46 -7.64
N GLN A 89 -2.79 7.96 -8.34
CA GLN A 89 -2.80 8.13 -9.80
C GLN A 89 -2.73 9.60 -10.18
N ALA A 90 -1.85 9.93 -11.14
CA ALA A 90 -1.71 11.29 -11.66
C ALA A 90 -2.91 11.70 -12.53
N ASP A 91 -3.37 10.80 -13.40
CA ASP A 91 -4.59 10.98 -14.17
C ASP A 91 -5.80 10.46 -13.37
N ILE A 92 -6.82 11.29 -13.20
CA ILE A 92 -8.05 10.98 -12.45
C ILE A 92 -8.98 10.07 -13.27
N SER A 93 -8.43 9.11 -14.02
CA SER A 93 -9.22 8.07 -14.67
C SER A 93 -9.50 6.97 -13.64
N PRO A 94 -10.75 6.75 -13.21
CA PRO A 94 -11.04 5.75 -12.19
C PRO A 94 -10.87 4.33 -12.74
N PHE A 95 -10.39 3.41 -11.89
CA PHE A 95 -10.40 1.99 -12.20
C PHE A 95 -11.84 1.48 -12.23
N LYS A 96 -12.24 0.79 -13.30
CA LYS A 96 -13.60 0.25 -13.42
C LYS A 96 -13.91 -0.82 -12.36
N LYS A 97 -12.89 -1.54 -11.88
CA LYS A 97 -13.03 -2.61 -10.87
C LYS A 97 -12.22 -2.28 -9.63
N LEU A 98 -12.79 -2.56 -8.47
CA LEU A 98 -12.11 -2.38 -7.18
C LEU A 98 -10.84 -3.24 -7.07
N GLU A 99 -10.87 -4.47 -7.59
CA GLU A 99 -9.70 -5.37 -7.55
C GLU A 99 -8.49 -4.79 -8.29
N ASP A 100 -8.71 -4.16 -9.45
CA ASP A 100 -7.64 -3.52 -10.22
C ASP A 100 -7.07 -2.31 -9.48
N SER A 101 -7.94 -1.52 -8.84
CA SER A 101 -7.53 -0.40 -7.98
C SER A 101 -6.67 -0.89 -6.81
N LYS A 102 -7.06 -1.97 -6.15
CA LYS A 102 -6.34 -2.62 -5.02
C LYS A 102 -4.97 -3.15 -5.42
N ALA A 103 -4.88 -3.80 -6.58
CA ALA A 103 -3.60 -4.26 -7.11
C ALA A 103 -2.69 -3.05 -7.42
N TYR A 104 -3.23 -2.00 -8.04
CA TYR A 104 -2.47 -0.78 -8.32
C TYR A 104 -1.95 -0.10 -7.05
N SER A 105 -2.81 0.15 -6.06
CA SER A 105 -2.41 0.83 -4.82
C SER A 105 -1.36 0.03 -4.06
N THR A 106 -1.49 -1.30 -4.02
CA THR A 106 -0.51 -2.20 -3.38
C THR A 106 0.85 -2.07 -4.04
N LYS A 107 0.91 -2.08 -5.38
CA LYS A 107 2.15 -1.90 -6.13
C LYS A 107 2.79 -0.54 -5.85
N GLU A 108 2.02 0.55 -5.91
CA GLU A 108 2.51 1.90 -5.66
C GLU A 108 3.01 2.08 -4.22
N VAL A 109 2.30 1.52 -3.24
CA VAL A 109 2.73 1.50 -1.84
C VAL A 109 4.08 0.80 -1.70
N ILE A 110 4.24 -0.39 -2.28
CA ILE A 110 5.51 -1.12 -2.24
C ILE A 110 6.64 -0.28 -2.85
N TYR A 111 6.37 0.45 -3.94
CA TYR A 111 7.36 1.34 -4.55
C TYR A 111 7.73 2.53 -3.67
N ARG A 112 6.76 3.13 -2.98
CA ARG A 112 7.02 4.21 -2.02
C ARG A 112 7.84 3.73 -0.84
N LEU A 113 7.56 2.53 -0.30
CA LEU A 113 8.33 1.95 0.79
C LEU A 113 9.82 1.74 0.44
N ARG A 114 10.16 1.55 -0.84
CA ARG A 114 11.57 1.46 -1.30
C ARG A 114 12.35 2.76 -1.08
N GLN A 115 11.67 3.89 -0.92
CA GLN A 115 12.28 5.19 -0.71
C GLN A 115 12.75 5.39 0.75
N ILE A 116 12.31 4.52 1.68
CA ILE A 116 12.72 4.55 3.09
C ILE A 116 14.00 3.72 3.25
N SER A 117 15.17 4.36 3.20
CA SER A 117 16.47 3.68 3.18
C SER A 117 16.77 2.83 4.42
N ASN A 118 16.24 3.20 5.58
CA ASN A 118 16.43 2.52 6.87
C ASN A 118 15.18 1.76 7.33
N LEU A 119 14.30 1.35 6.40
CA LEU A 119 13.02 0.71 6.71
C LEU A 119 13.16 -0.51 7.63
N GLU A 120 14.12 -1.40 7.36
CA GLU A 120 14.33 -2.60 8.18
C GLU A 120 14.68 -2.23 9.63
N GLU A 121 15.53 -1.22 9.82
CA GLU A 121 15.88 -0.74 11.15
C GLU A 121 14.67 -0.15 11.86
N ILE A 122 13.86 0.67 11.18
CA ILE A 122 12.65 1.28 11.76
C ILE A 122 11.68 0.20 12.25
N LEU A 123 11.51 -0.87 11.48
CA LEU A 123 10.54 -1.90 11.80
C LEU A 123 11.02 -2.84 12.92
N PHE A 124 12.32 -3.15 12.98
CA PHE A 124 12.85 -4.22 13.85
C PHE A 124 13.84 -3.77 14.95
N LYS A 125 14.29 -2.50 15.01
CA LYS A 125 15.22 -2.03 16.08
C LYS A 125 14.64 -2.04 17.49
N ALA A 126 13.32 -2.17 17.66
CA ALA A 126 12.70 -2.27 18.99
C ALA A 126 12.71 -3.71 19.56
N SER A 127 13.38 -4.66 18.90
CA SER A 127 13.39 -6.09 19.27
C SER A 127 14.79 -6.65 19.54
N SER A 128 15.77 -5.80 19.86
CA SER A 128 17.13 -6.20 20.27
C SER A 128 17.39 -5.82 21.71
#